data_AF-A0A5C2RLY0-F1
#
_entry.id   AF-A0A5C2RLY0-F1
#
_cell.length_a   1.000
_cell.length_b   1.000
_cell.length_c   1.000
_cell.angle_alpha   90.00
_cell.angle_beta   90.00
_cell.angle_gamma   90.00
#
_symmetry.space_group_name_H-M   'P 1'
#
loop_
_entity.id
_entity.type
_entity.pdbx_description
1 polymer ?
#
loop_
_entity_poly.entity_id
_entity_poly.type
_entity_poly.pdbx_seq_one_letter_code
_entity_poly.pdbx_strand_id
1 'polypeptide(L)'
;SATSASTGFAPFELNYGYLPRTMAGIQTNSQFAGVQEFAQRARANLEMAHDVLIESRVNQTHYANQHRQAESDLTVGDLVYLSTKN
;
A
#
# COMPACT_ATOMS: atom_id res chain seq x y z
N SER A 1 -5.18 3.45 -0.35
CA SER A 1 -6.15 2.74 -1.20
C SER A 1 -5.53 2.43 -2.54
N ALA A 2 -5.91 1.33 -3.18
CA ALA A 2 -5.50 1.04 -4.56
C ALA A 2 -6.41 1.79 -5.54
N THR A 3 -5.82 2.46 -6.52
CA THR A 3 -6.51 3.10 -7.65
C THR A 3 -6.64 2.10 -8.79
N SER A 4 -7.76 2.10 -9.50
CA SER A 4 -7.89 1.29 -10.71
C SER A 4 -6.98 1.84 -11.82
N ALA A 5 -6.23 0.97 -12.49
CA ALA A 5 -5.41 1.37 -13.64
C ALA A 5 -6.25 1.80 -14.85
N SER A 6 -7.49 1.32 -14.98
CA SER A 6 -8.37 1.63 -16.12
C SER A 6 -9.16 2.92 -15.94
N THR A 7 -9.50 3.29 -14.71
CA THR A 7 -10.34 4.47 -14.44
C THR A 7 -9.60 5.58 -13.72
N GLY A 8 -8.42 5.32 -13.15
CA GLY A 8 -7.64 6.30 -12.37
C GLY A 8 -8.22 6.60 -10.99
N PHE A 9 -9.44 6.15 -10.69
CA PHE A 9 -10.12 6.42 -9.42
C PHE A 9 -10.04 5.23 -8.47
N ALA A 10 -9.96 5.50 -7.17
CA ALA A 10 -10.21 4.50 -6.16
C ALA A 10 -11.72 4.24 -6.03
N PRO A 11 -12.15 2.99 -5.74
CA PRO A 11 -13.56 2.69 -5.53
C PRO A 11 -14.23 3.57 -4.46
N PHE A 12 -13.50 3.94 -3.41
CA PHE A 12 -14.02 4.81 -2.35
C PHE A 12 -14.30 6.24 -2.83
N GLU A 13 -13.50 6.77 -3.74
CA GLU A 13 -13.76 8.09 -4.33
C GLU A 13 -15.03 8.07 -5.17
N LEU A 14 -15.25 6.99 -5.94
CA LEU A 14 -16.46 6.85 -6.76
C LEU A 14 -17.73 6.65 -5.93
N ASN A 15 -17.64 5.88 -4.83
CA ASN A 15 -18.81 5.57 -4.01
C ASN A 15 -19.12 6.67 -2.98
N TYR A 16 -18.10 7.31 -2.41
CA TYR A 16 -18.26 8.16 -1.23
C TYR A 16 -17.66 9.57 -1.41
N GLY A 17 -16.93 9.84 -2.48
CA GLY A 17 -16.31 11.14 -2.73
C GLY A 17 -15.09 11.45 -1.87
N TYR A 18 -14.60 10.51 -1.05
CA TYR A 18 -13.39 10.69 -0.25
C TYR A 18 -12.62 9.38 -0.05
N LEU A 19 -11.33 9.51 0.23
CA LEU A 19 -10.47 8.40 0.63
C LEU A 19 -10.48 8.25 2.16
N PRO A 20 -10.93 7.10 2.70
CA PRO A 20 -10.91 6.88 4.14
C PRO A 20 -9.48 6.82 4.67
N ARG A 21 -9.23 7.46 5.83
CA ARG A 21 -7.97 7.34 6.57
C ARG A 21 -8.07 6.13 7.49
N THR A 22 -7.29 5.08 7.21
CA THR A 22 -7.38 3.77 7.87
C THR A 22 -7.08 3.78 9.37
N MET A 23 -6.15 4.63 9.85
CA MET A 23 -5.70 4.58 11.25
C MET A 23 -6.40 5.57 12.20
N ALA A 24 -6.88 6.71 11.69
CA ALA A 24 -7.33 7.81 12.56
C ALA A 24 -8.76 7.65 13.11
N GLY A 25 -9.52 6.64 12.65
CA GLY A 25 -10.98 6.61 12.84
C GLY A 25 -11.54 5.62 13.86
N ILE A 26 -10.79 4.59 14.28
CA ILE A 26 -11.36 3.54 15.13
C ILE A 26 -11.29 3.98 16.60
N GLN A 27 -12.38 4.54 17.10
CA GLN A 27 -12.57 4.82 18.52
C GLN A 27 -13.00 3.54 19.24
N THR A 28 -12.21 3.11 20.22
CA THR A 28 -12.52 1.92 21.04
C THR A 28 -13.19 2.25 22.36
N ASN A 29 -13.35 3.54 22.65
CA ASN A 29 -13.99 3.99 23.87
C ASN A 29 -15.46 4.22 23.55
N SER A 30 -16.32 3.34 24.06
CA SER A 30 -17.77 3.44 23.94
C SER A 30 -18.40 3.03 25.26
N GLN A 31 -19.51 3.68 25.61
CA GLN A 31 -20.33 3.28 26.76
C GLN A 31 -21.04 1.94 26.54
N PHE A 32 -21.08 1.45 25.30
CA PHE A 32 -21.73 0.19 24.93
C PHE A 32 -20.67 -0.90 24.70
N ALA A 33 -20.73 -1.97 25.52
CA ALA A 33 -19.78 -3.08 25.46
C ALA A 33 -19.67 -3.71 24.06
N GLY A 34 -20.78 -3.99 23.39
CA GLY A 34 -20.76 -4.58 22.04
C GLY A 34 -20.10 -3.67 20.98
N VAL A 35 -20.25 -2.35 21.11
CA VAL A 35 -19.58 -1.39 20.22
C VAL A 35 -18.07 -1.36 20.49
N GLN A 36 -17.68 -1.44 21.77
CA GLN A 36 -16.28 -1.51 22.17
C GLN A 36 -15.60 -2.77 21.65
N GLU A 37 -16.22 -3.95 21.80
CA GLU A 37 -15.70 -5.22 21.28
C GLU A 37 -15.55 -5.19 19.76
N PHE A 38 -16.57 -4.67 19.05
CA PHE A 38 -16.52 -4.51 17.61
C PHE A 38 -15.35 -3.60 17.19
N ALA A 39 -15.20 -2.45 17.84
CA ALA A 39 -14.14 -1.50 17.52
C ALA A 39 -12.74 -2.07 17.83
N GLN A 40 -12.59 -2.81 18.93
CA GLN A 40 -11.34 -3.49 19.27
C GLN A 40 -10.98 -4.55 18.22
N ARG A 41 -11.95 -5.37 17.80
CA ARG A 41 -11.74 -6.36 16.74
C ARG A 41 -11.38 -5.70 15.42
N ALA A 42 -12.06 -4.61 15.06
CA ALA A 42 -11.75 -3.85 13.84
C ALA A 42 -10.31 -3.29 13.88
N ARG A 43 -9.87 -2.78 15.04
CA ARG A 43 -8.48 -2.32 15.21
C ARG A 43 -7.49 -3.46 15.06
N ALA A 44 -7.70 -4.58 15.75
CA ALA A 44 -6.81 -5.74 15.69
C ALA A 44 -6.70 -6.31 14.27
N ASN A 45 -7.82 -6.42 13.55
CA ASN A 45 -7.82 -6.86 12.15
C ASN A 45 -7.02 -5.93 11.25
N LEU A 46 -7.09 -4.62 11.50
CA LEU A 46 -6.38 -3.62 10.70
C LEU A 46 -4.87 -3.64 10.98
N GLU A 47 -4.47 -3.83 12.24
CA GLU A 47 -3.07 -4.04 12.63
C GLU A 47 -2.50 -5.30 11.96
N MET A 48 -3.21 -6.43 12.05
CA MET A 48 -2.80 -7.67 11.39
C MET A 48 -2.68 -7.52 9.87
N ALA A 49 -3.63 -6.83 9.22
CA ALA A 49 -3.57 -6.58 7.78
C ALA A 49 -2.36 -5.72 7.40
N HIS A 50 -1.97 -4.77 8.26
CA HIS A 50 -0.80 -3.93 8.04
C HIS A 50 0.50 -4.75 8.10
N ASP A 51 0.63 -5.63 9.10
CA ASP A 51 1.80 -6.49 9.25
C ASP A 51 1.97 -7.44 8.05
N VAL A 52 0.87 -8.07 7.61
CA VAL A 52 0.86 -8.93 6.41
C VAL A 52 1.26 -8.14 5.15
N LEU A 53 0.82 -6.88 5.02
CA LEU A 53 1.20 -6.04 3.88
C LEU A 53 2.69 -5.72 3.89
N ILE A 54 3.27 -5.42 5.05
CA ILE A 54 4.71 -5.20 5.19
C ILE A 54 5.47 -6.47 4.81
N GLU A 55 5.08 -7.61 5.37
CA GLU A 55 5.70 -8.91 5.06
C GLU A 55 5.64 -9.21 3.55
N SER A 56 4.47 -9.03 2.95
CA SER A 56 4.29 -9.22 1.51
C SER A 56 5.21 -8.31 0.69
N ARG A 57 5.37 -7.05 1.09
CA ARG A 57 6.28 -6.11 0.42
C ARG A 57 7.74 -6.54 0.53
N VAL A 58 8.16 -7.02 1.70
CA VAL A 58 9.51 -7.56 1.90
C VAL A 58 9.74 -8.75 0.97
N ASN A 59 8.79 -9.69 0.92
CA ASN A 59 8.88 -10.87 0.04
C ASN A 59 8.91 -10.48 -1.44
N GLN A 60 8.02 -9.60 -1.88
CA GLN A 60 8.00 -9.09 -3.27
C GLN A 60 9.32 -8.44 -3.64
N THR A 61 9.88 -7.61 -2.74
CA THR A 61 11.17 -6.93 -2.96
C THR A 61 12.31 -7.95 -3.05
N HIS A 62 12.32 -8.96 -2.18
CA HIS A 62 13.31 -10.03 -2.22
C HIS A 62 13.30 -10.77 -3.56
N TYR A 63 12.14 -11.22 -4.04
CA TYR A 63 12.05 -11.93 -5.33
C TYR A 63 12.30 -11.01 -6.54
N ALA A 64 11.84 -9.75 -6.50
CA ALA A 64 12.15 -8.78 -7.55
C ALA A 64 13.67 -8.54 -7.67
N ASN A 65 14.38 -8.49 -6.53
CA ASN A 65 15.82 -8.29 -6.51
C ASN A 65 16.62 -9.53 -6.96
N GLN A 66 16.09 -10.74 -6.80
CA GLN A 66 16.77 -11.96 -7.29
C GLN A 66 17.01 -11.95 -8.80
N HIS A 67 16.11 -11.32 -9.55
CA HIS A 67 16.22 -11.23 -11.01
C HIS A 67 16.83 -9.91 -11.49
N ARG A 68 17.25 -9.04 -10.57
CA ARG A 68 17.90 -7.78 -10.93
C ARG A 68 19.34 -8.07 -11.35
N GLN A 69 19.69 -7.72 -12.58
CA GLN A 69 21.09 -7.71 -13.02
C GLN A 69 21.85 -6.61 -12.28
N ALA A 70 23.13 -6.85 -11.98
CA ALA A 70 24.00 -5.80 -11.49
C ALA A 70 23.94 -4.62 -12.48
N GLU A 71 23.78 -3.41 -11.96
CA GLU A 71 23.89 -2.22 -12.79
C GLU A 71 25.29 -2.19 -13.39
N SER A 72 25.38 -1.95 -14.69
CA SER A 72 26.66 -1.71 -15.34
C SER A 72 27.30 -0.46 -14.74
N ASP A 73 28.59 -0.53 -14.38
CA ASP A 73 29.34 0.63 -13.93
C ASP A 73 29.38 1.67 -15.05
N LEU A 74 28.55 2.71 -14.94
CA LEU A 74 28.53 3.85 -15.86
C LEU A 74 29.52 4.89 -15.37
N THR A 75 30.40 5.33 -16.26
CA THR A 75 31.38 6.36 -16.03
C THR A 75 31.00 7.66 -16.74
N VAL A 76 31.54 8.78 -16.25
CA VAL A 76 31.29 10.09 -16.87
C VAL A 76 31.87 10.10 -18.28
N GLY A 77 31.00 10.25 -19.28
CA GLY A 77 31.34 10.21 -20.71
C GLY A 77 30.73 9.03 -21.46
N ASP A 78 30.15 8.05 -20.77
CA ASP A 78 29.48 6.92 -21.41
C ASP A 78 28.19 7.35 -22.13
N LEU A 79 28.03 6.84 -23.36
CA LEU A 79 26.84 7.06 -24.17
C LEU A 79 25.84 5.92 -23.93
N VAL A 80 24.64 6.27 -23.46
CA VAL A 80 23.55 5.32 -23.20
C VAL A 80 22.32 5.67 -24.03
N TYR A 81 21.62 4.63 -24.50
CA TYR A 81 20.37 4.79 -25.23
C TYR A 81 19.20 4.95 -24.25
N LEU A 82 18.44 6.03 -24.38
CA LEU A 82 17.23 6.29 -23.61
C LEU A 82 16.00 5.90 -24.42
N SER A 83 15.17 5.02 -23.87
CA SER A 83 13.85 4.73 -24.44
C SER A 83 12.84 5.72 -23.89
N THR A 84 12.68 6.86 -24.57
CA THR A 84 11.62 7.84 -24.24
C THR A 84 10.42 7.59 -25.13
N LYS A 85 9.32 7.09 -24.54
CA LYS A 85 8.00 7.13 -25.16
C LYS A 85 7.30 8.41 -24.72
N ASN A 86 6.86 9.24 -25.67
CA ASN A 86 5.96 10.37 -25.42
C ASN A 86 4.53 9.89 -25.13
#